data_AF-A0A0D2R5K1-F1
#
_entry.id   AF-A0A0D2R5K1-F1
#
_cell.length_a   1.000
_cell.length_b   1.000
_cell.length_c   1.000
_cell.angle_alpha   90.00
_cell.angle_beta   90.00
_cell.angle_gamma   90.00
#
_symmetry.space_group_name_H-M   'P 1'
#
loop_
_entity.id
_entity.type
_entity.pdbx_description
1 polymer ?
#
loop_
_entity_poly.entity_id
_entity_poly.type
_entity_poly.pdbx_seq_one_letter_code
_entity_poly.pdbx_strand_id
1 'polypeptide(L)'
;MATSMQKLVGVSQEDDEEEMEMDVKEEDDEDEENGEKQIAAQMMIGVDEVMPSTSSSDQFQYQPQLQEQVSNQSGGGGARRSRPLEEKERTKLRERHRRAITARILAGLRRHGNYNLRVRADINDVIAALAREAGWVVLPDGTTFPSRSQSSPAAGTSAGMTSSSSQMVSQQIPPPPATLQGVSSGYRTTVEYNACRMKGVFMPTPSHYDLSSTAPAQSLGVVADGGEQTERLPLIAGSTQVINDKQIIGLPTKLPERDFAGTPYVPVYVMLPLGVINMKCELADPDGLLKQLRVLKSINVDGVMVDCWWGIVEAHAPQEYNWNGYQRLFQMVRELKLKLQVVMSFHECGGNVGDDVCIPLPHWVAEIGRSNPEIFFTDREGRRNPECLSWGIDKERVLRGRTAVEVYFDYMRSFRVEFDEFFEDGIISMVEVGLGPCGELRYPSCPVKHGWRYPGIGEFQCYDQYMLKSLRKAAEMRGHSFWARGPDNAGSYNSQPHETGFFCDGGGYDGYYGRFFLNWYSQVLLNHGDRVLSLAKLAFDGTCITAKLPGIHWWYKAASHAAELTAGYYNPCNRDGYTAIATMLQKHGAALSFSCAEHHILEQQDHLREALADPRGLVWQGRL
;
A
#
# COMPACT_ATOMS: atom_id res chain seq x y z
N MET A 1 -37.67 -33.50 -51.02
CA MET A 1 -36.92 -32.89 -52.14
C MET A 1 -37.90 -32.04 -52.95
N ALA A 2 -37.58 -30.84 -53.41
CA ALA A 2 -36.40 -30.01 -53.09
C ALA A 2 -36.73 -28.50 -53.30
N THR A 3 -36.29 -27.67 -52.36
CA THR A 3 -36.51 -26.21 -52.25
C THR A 3 -35.54 -25.69 -51.17
N SER A 4 -35.09 -24.41 -51.14
CA SER A 4 -35.19 -23.33 -52.13
C SER A 4 -33.99 -22.37 -51.99
N MET A 5 -33.74 -21.59 -53.05
CA MET A 5 -32.97 -20.34 -53.18
C MET A 5 -31.94 -19.90 -52.11
N GLN A 6 -30.73 -19.60 -52.59
CA GLN A 6 -29.75 -18.72 -51.94
C GLN A 6 -29.24 -17.67 -52.92
N LYS A 7 -29.13 -16.40 -52.49
CA LYS A 7 -27.87 -15.64 -52.57
C LYS A 7 -27.86 -14.45 -51.62
N LEU A 8 -26.68 -13.86 -51.43
CA LEU A 8 -26.29 -12.99 -50.33
C LEU A 8 -25.84 -11.60 -50.83
N VAL A 9 -25.54 -10.70 -49.88
CA VAL A 9 -24.95 -9.35 -50.04
C VAL A 9 -25.95 -8.30 -50.57
N GLY A 10 -26.07 -7.11 -49.98
CA GLY A 10 -25.45 -6.55 -48.76
C GLY A 10 -25.40 -5.02 -48.81
N VAL A 11 -25.60 -4.34 -47.68
CA VAL A 11 -25.62 -2.86 -47.59
C VAL A 11 -24.92 -2.40 -46.31
N SER A 12 -24.24 -1.26 -46.39
CA SER A 12 -23.55 -0.55 -45.31
C SER A 12 -24.24 0.77 -45.00
N GLN A 13 -24.36 1.12 -43.72
CA GLN A 13 -24.58 2.48 -43.20
C GLN A 13 -24.14 2.46 -41.72
N GLU A 14 -23.14 3.25 -41.32
CA GLU A 14 -23.12 4.71 -41.04
C GLU A 14 -23.73 5.02 -39.66
N ASP A 15 -23.01 5.85 -38.89
CA ASP A 15 -23.27 6.11 -37.47
C ASP A 15 -24.17 7.33 -37.28
N ASP A 16 -25.27 7.18 -36.55
CA ASP A 16 -26.13 8.28 -36.08
C ASP A 16 -26.09 8.36 -34.54
N GLU A 17 -25.58 9.46 -34.00
CA GLU A 17 -25.57 9.76 -32.56
C GLU A 17 -26.83 10.56 -32.15
N GLU A 18 -27.92 9.87 -31.77
CA GLU A 18 -29.11 10.54 -31.20
C GLU A 18 -28.91 10.89 -29.71
N GLU A 19 -28.59 12.16 -29.43
CA GLU A 19 -28.75 12.73 -28.08
C GLU A 19 -30.24 12.80 -27.70
N MET A 20 -30.70 11.88 -26.84
CA MET A 20 -32.05 11.93 -26.28
C MET A 20 -32.15 12.97 -25.15
N GLU A 21 -32.40 14.21 -25.55
CA GLU A 21 -32.84 15.30 -24.68
C GLU A 21 -34.09 14.86 -23.88
N MET A 22 -34.03 14.94 -22.55
CA MET A 22 -35.14 14.60 -21.67
C MET A 22 -35.74 15.85 -21.06
N ASP A 23 -36.85 16.30 -21.66
CA ASP A 23 -37.78 17.26 -21.06
C ASP A 23 -38.11 16.86 -19.61
N VAL A 24 -37.79 17.74 -18.67
CA VAL A 24 -38.29 17.67 -17.31
C VAL A 24 -39.26 18.82 -17.15
N LYS A 25 -40.55 18.51 -17.10
CA LYS A 25 -41.56 19.50 -16.69
C LYS A 25 -41.19 20.04 -15.31
N GLU A 26 -41.11 21.35 -15.22
CA GLU A 26 -41.21 22.04 -13.94
C GLU A 26 -42.71 22.09 -13.57
N GLU A 27 -43.01 21.97 -12.27
CA GLU A 27 -44.34 22.17 -11.72
C GLU A 27 -44.26 23.46 -10.89
N ASP A 28 -45.00 24.49 -11.31
CA ASP A 28 -45.05 25.78 -10.63
C ASP A 28 -45.89 25.71 -9.35
N ASP A 29 -45.31 26.09 -8.21
CA ASP A 29 -46.05 26.45 -6.99
C ASP A 29 -46.22 27.99 -6.98
N GLU A 30 -47.40 28.49 -7.34
CA GLU A 30 -47.78 29.91 -7.27
C GLU A 30 -48.11 30.33 -5.81
N ASP A 31 -47.64 31.50 -5.35
CA ASP A 31 -48.05 32.10 -4.07
C ASP A 31 -47.98 33.66 -4.09
N GLU A 32 -49.14 34.33 -4.13
CA GLU A 32 -49.39 35.73 -3.75
C GLU A 32 -50.40 35.76 -2.57
N GLU A 33 -50.57 36.79 -1.73
CA GLU A 33 -50.22 38.23 -1.71
C GLU A 33 -49.80 38.60 -0.25
N ASN A 34 -49.32 39.77 0.19
CA ASN A 34 -48.99 41.11 -0.33
C ASN A 34 -47.85 41.66 0.57
N GLY A 35 -47.19 42.79 0.23
CA GLY A 35 -46.35 43.46 1.24
C GLY A 35 -45.64 44.76 0.85
N GLU A 36 -46.32 45.73 0.22
CA GLU A 36 -45.67 46.99 -0.15
C GLU A 36 -45.13 47.80 1.06
N LYS A 37 -43.86 48.23 0.98
CA LYS A 37 -43.47 49.61 1.36
C LYS A 37 -42.11 50.05 0.81
N GLN A 38 -42.13 51.17 0.09
CA GLN A 38 -40.94 51.91 -0.33
C GLN A 38 -40.30 52.63 0.87
N ILE A 39 -39.01 53.02 0.74
CA ILE A 39 -38.61 54.44 0.63
C ILE A 39 -37.10 54.57 0.31
N ALA A 40 -36.81 55.45 -0.66
CA ALA A 40 -35.58 56.18 -1.00
C ALA A 40 -34.18 55.64 -0.61
N ALA A 41 -33.30 55.56 -1.62
CA ALA A 41 -31.86 55.67 -1.45
C ALA A 41 -31.41 57.14 -1.33
N GLN A 42 -30.20 57.38 -0.80
CA GLN A 42 -29.50 58.66 -0.98
C GLN A 42 -27.98 58.48 -1.08
N MET A 43 -27.38 59.06 -2.12
CA MET A 43 -25.94 59.22 -2.28
C MET A 43 -25.45 60.48 -1.57
N MET A 44 -24.19 60.51 -1.14
CA MET A 44 -23.40 61.74 -1.02
C MET A 44 -21.91 61.46 -1.26
N ILE A 45 -21.15 62.50 -1.62
CA ILE A 45 -19.74 62.44 -2.07
C ILE A 45 -18.91 63.49 -1.31
N GLY A 46 -17.67 63.14 -0.93
CA GLY A 46 -16.64 64.03 -0.35
C GLY A 46 -15.44 63.19 0.15
N VAL A 47 -14.16 63.36 -0.20
CA VAL A 47 -13.32 64.54 -0.53
C VAL A 47 -13.08 65.40 0.74
N ASP A 48 -11.86 65.63 1.26
CA ASP A 48 -10.50 65.29 0.77
C ASP A 48 -9.44 65.09 1.90
N GLU A 49 -8.37 64.37 1.56
CA GLU A 49 -6.92 64.61 1.81
C GLU A 49 -6.30 64.77 3.24
N VAL A 50 -4.95 64.78 3.26
CA VAL A 50 -3.97 65.20 4.28
C VAL A 50 -3.48 64.15 5.31
N MET A 51 -2.36 63.51 4.96
CA MET A 51 -1.28 63.03 5.85
C MET A 51 -0.38 64.23 6.28
N PRO A 52 0.38 64.21 7.41
CA PRO A 52 1.37 63.16 7.67
C PRO A 52 1.86 62.85 9.12
N SER A 53 2.60 61.73 9.23
CA SER A 53 3.79 61.48 10.06
C SER A 53 3.84 61.81 11.57
N THR A 54 3.97 60.77 12.40
CA THR A 54 4.98 60.54 13.48
C THR A 54 4.42 59.45 14.43
N SER A 55 5.15 58.56 15.09
CA SER A 55 6.47 57.92 15.02
C SER A 55 6.55 57.05 16.29
N SER A 56 7.35 55.97 16.29
CA SER A 56 7.93 55.31 17.49
C SER A 56 7.02 54.81 18.64
N SER A 57 7.05 53.48 18.81
CA SER A 57 7.39 52.78 20.06
C SER A 57 6.37 52.53 21.19
N ASP A 58 6.08 51.23 21.33
CA ASP A 58 6.34 50.41 22.53
C ASP A 58 5.30 50.19 23.65
N GLN A 59 5.49 49.01 24.27
CA GLN A 59 4.94 48.46 25.52
C GLN A 59 3.46 48.02 25.60
N PHE A 60 3.34 46.69 25.65
CA PHE A 60 2.27 45.93 26.31
C PHE A 60 1.89 46.51 27.69
N GLN A 61 0.59 46.52 28.01
CA GLN A 61 0.16 46.00 29.31
C GLN A 61 -1.26 45.39 29.30
N TYR A 62 -1.50 44.56 30.30
CA TYR A 62 -2.64 43.66 30.47
C TYR A 62 -4.02 44.36 30.49
N GLN A 63 -5.02 43.67 29.93
CA GLN A 63 -6.44 43.87 30.27
C GLN A 63 -6.96 42.63 31.02
N PRO A 64 -7.68 42.78 32.15
CA PRO A 64 -8.07 41.65 33.00
C PRO A 64 -9.30 40.88 32.48
N GLN A 65 -9.48 39.68 33.01
CA GLN A 65 -10.60 38.78 32.74
C GLN A 65 -11.92 39.35 33.28
N LEU A 66 -13.02 39.09 32.55
CA LEU A 66 -14.35 38.92 33.13
C LEU A 66 -14.92 37.58 32.67
N GLN A 67 -15.70 36.94 33.55
CA GLN A 67 -16.18 35.57 33.41
C GLN A 67 -17.67 35.53 33.68
N GLU A 68 -18.45 35.09 32.70
CA GLU A 68 -19.84 34.67 32.91
C GLU A 68 -20.06 33.27 32.34
N GLN A 69 -20.51 32.37 33.22
CA GLN A 69 -21.30 31.20 32.84
C GLN A 69 -22.79 31.59 32.99
N VAL A 70 -23.71 30.97 32.24
CA VAL A 70 -24.93 30.37 32.83
C VAL A 70 -25.75 29.55 31.81
N SER A 71 -26.06 28.31 32.21
CA SER A 71 -27.20 27.45 31.86
C SER A 71 -27.62 27.09 30.41
N ASN A 72 -27.80 25.78 30.21
CA ASN A 72 -28.74 25.21 29.24
C ASN A 72 -30.21 25.44 29.65
N GLN A 73 -31.12 25.58 28.67
CA GLN A 73 -32.40 24.86 28.69
C GLN A 73 -33.03 24.73 27.29
N SER A 74 -34.04 23.87 27.17
CA SER A 74 -34.52 23.30 25.90
C SER A 74 -35.91 23.82 25.47
N GLY A 75 -36.09 24.04 24.16
CA GLY A 75 -37.40 24.27 23.53
C GLY A 75 -37.33 24.01 22.03
N GLY A 76 -38.34 23.31 21.47
CA GLY A 76 -38.35 22.88 20.06
C GLY A 76 -39.28 23.73 19.17
N GLY A 77 -38.87 23.96 17.92
CA GLY A 77 -39.66 24.64 16.90
C GLY A 77 -39.01 24.48 15.52
N GLY A 78 -39.60 23.65 14.65
CA GLY A 78 -38.93 23.14 13.45
C GLY A 78 -38.97 24.06 12.23
N ALA A 79 -38.11 25.08 12.16
CA ALA A 79 -37.84 25.79 10.91
C ALA A 79 -36.85 24.98 10.03
N ARG A 80 -37.34 24.40 8.92
CA ARG A 80 -36.46 23.76 7.91
C ARG A 80 -35.60 24.82 7.23
N ARG A 81 -34.38 25.05 7.72
CA ARG A 81 -33.36 25.82 6.98
C ARG A 81 -33.20 25.22 5.58
N SER A 82 -33.46 26.02 4.56
CA SER A 82 -33.23 25.67 3.16
C SER A 82 -31.74 25.42 2.96
N ARG A 83 -31.38 24.19 2.56
CA ARG A 83 -29.99 23.86 2.18
C ARG A 83 -29.56 24.73 1.01
N PRO A 84 -28.30 25.22 0.96
CA PRO A 84 -27.77 25.98 -0.17
C PRO A 84 -28.00 25.25 -1.49
N LEU A 85 -28.24 26.01 -2.57
CA LEU A 85 -28.54 25.44 -3.89
C LEU A 85 -27.42 24.49 -4.35
N GLU A 86 -26.16 24.88 -4.17
CA GLU A 86 -24.98 24.05 -4.42
C GLU A 86 -24.99 22.71 -3.65
N GLU A 87 -25.52 22.67 -2.43
CA GLU A 87 -25.60 21.44 -1.64
C GLU A 87 -26.71 20.52 -2.15
N LYS A 88 -27.84 21.10 -2.61
CA LYS A 88 -28.88 20.37 -3.33
C LYS A 88 -28.33 19.80 -4.64
N GLU A 89 -27.56 20.57 -5.40
CA GLU A 89 -26.97 20.14 -6.68
C GLU A 89 -25.88 19.07 -6.50
N ARG A 90 -24.96 19.23 -5.55
CA ARG A 90 -24.01 18.16 -5.17
C ARG A 90 -24.72 16.89 -4.73
N THR A 91 -25.92 17.00 -4.16
CA THR A 91 -26.77 15.84 -3.82
C THR A 91 -27.45 15.24 -5.06
N LYS A 92 -28.02 16.05 -5.96
CA LYS A 92 -28.53 15.61 -7.28
C LYS A 92 -27.44 14.89 -8.09
N LEU A 93 -26.22 15.42 -8.11
CA LEU A 93 -25.07 14.86 -8.84
C LEU A 93 -24.61 13.53 -8.25
N ARG A 94 -24.45 13.43 -6.92
CA ARG A 94 -24.15 12.15 -6.23
C ARG A 94 -25.21 11.08 -6.54
N GLU A 95 -26.49 11.45 -6.54
CA GLU A 95 -27.58 10.52 -6.80
C GLU A 95 -27.65 10.09 -8.28
N ARG A 96 -27.41 11.02 -9.23
CA ARG A 96 -27.23 10.68 -10.67
C ARG A 96 -26.07 9.71 -10.87
N HIS A 97 -24.91 9.98 -10.25
CA HIS A 97 -23.72 9.13 -10.34
C HIS A 97 -23.95 7.74 -9.73
N ARG A 98 -24.60 7.66 -8.56
CA ARG A 98 -25.00 6.39 -7.93
C ARG A 98 -25.89 5.55 -8.84
N ARG A 99 -26.93 6.16 -9.44
CA ARG A 99 -27.83 5.49 -10.40
C ARG A 99 -27.08 5.01 -11.65
N ALA A 100 -26.16 5.81 -12.19
CA ALA A 100 -25.34 5.42 -13.34
C ALA A 100 -24.42 4.22 -13.04
N ILE A 101 -23.80 4.17 -11.86
CA ILE A 101 -23.02 3.01 -11.40
C ILE A 101 -23.92 1.77 -11.29
N THR A 102 -25.06 1.86 -10.59
CA THR A 102 -26.00 0.74 -10.46
C THR A 102 -26.49 0.22 -11.82
N ALA A 103 -26.81 1.11 -12.76
CA ALA A 103 -27.21 0.73 -14.12
C ALA A 103 -26.09 -0.02 -14.88
N ARG A 104 -24.83 0.43 -14.76
CA ARG A 104 -23.66 -0.24 -15.37
C ARG A 104 -23.41 -1.62 -14.75
N ILE A 105 -23.52 -1.77 -13.43
CA ILE A 105 -23.39 -3.06 -12.74
C ILE A 105 -24.49 -4.03 -13.22
N LEU A 106 -25.75 -3.60 -13.21
CA LEU A 106 -26.88 -4.42 -13.68
C LEU A 106 -26.75 -4.81 -15.17
N ALA A 107 -26.21 -3.93 -16.01
CA ALA A 107 -25.91 -4.25 -17.41
C ALA A 107 -24.79 -5.30 -17.54
N GLY A 108 -23.73 -5.20 -16.73
CA GLY A 108 -22.65 -6.18 -16.67
C GLY A 108 -23.12 -7.56 -16.21
N LEU A 109 -23.93 -7.63 -15.15
CA LEU A 109 -24.49 -8.89 -14.63
C LEU A 109 -25.34 -9.62 -15.67
N ARG A 110 -26.12 -8.90 -16.49
CA ARG A 110 -26.88 -9.47 -17.62
C ARG A 110 -25.99 -9.95 -18.77
N ARG A 111 -24.96 -9.18 -19.14
CA ARG A 111 -24.11 -9.48 -20.31
C ARG A 111 -23.05 -10.54 -20.05
N HIS A 112 -22.56 -10.64 -18.82
CA HIS A 112 -21.37 -11.44 -18.49
C HIS A 112 -21.55 -12.35 -17.26
N GLY A 113 -22.44 -12.02 -16.33
CA GLY A 113 -22.69 -12.81 -15.11
C GLY A 113 -23.66 -13.98 -15.26
N ASN A 114 -24.20 -14.21 -16.47
CA ASN A 114 -25.22 -15.23 -16.76
C ASN A 114 -26.54 -15.08 -15.95
N TYR A 115 -26.75 -13.96 -15.25
CA TYR A 115 -27.97 -13.70 -14.48
C TYR A 115 -29.08 -13.18 -15.39
N ASN A 116 -30.20 -13.91 -15.44
CA ASN A 116 -31.40 -13.54 -16.22
C ASN A 116 -32.21 -12.42 -15.52
N LEU A 117 -31.61 -11.23 -15.40
CA LEU A 117 -32.20 -10.04 -14.77
C LEU A 117 -32.98 -9.22 -15.80
N ARG A 118 -34.23 -8.86 -15.46
CA ARG A 118 -35.08 -7.95 -16.26
C ARG A 118 -34.37 -6.65 -16.59
N VAL A 119 -34.69 -6.00 -17.72
CA VAL A 119 -34.05 -4.73 -18.15
C VAL A 119 -34.19 -3.63 -17.09
N ARG A 120 -35.33 -3.58 -16.37
CA ARG A 120 -35.59 -2.70 -15.23
C ARG A 120 -35.50 -3.40 -13.86
N ALA A 121 -34.67 -4.45 -13.75
CA ALA A 121 -34.40 -5.12 -12.48
C ALA A 121 -33.88 -4.15 -11.42
N ASP A 122 -34.31 -4.33 -10.18
CA ASP A 122 -33.84 -3.60 -9.01
C ASP A 122 -32.81 -4.43 -8.20
N ILE A 123 -32.50 -4.00 -6.97
CA ILE A 123 -31.59 -4.73 -6.09
C ILE A 123 -32.19 -6.05 -5.57
N ASN A 124 -33.51 -6.15 -5.47
CA ASN A 124 -34.20 -7.34 -4.99
C ASN A 124 -34.19 -8.45 -6.04
N ASP A 125 -34.36 -8.11 -7.33
CA ASP A 125 -34.16 -9.03 -8.46
C ASP A 125 -32.75 -9.65 -8.46
N VAL A 126 -31.71 -8.87 -8.11
CA VAL A 126 -30.32 -9.35 -7.99
C VAL A 126 -30.15 -10.28 -6.79
N ILE A 127 -30.63 -9.88 -5.60
CA ILE A 127 -30.56 -10.71 -4.39
C ILE A 127 -31.30 -12.04 -4.60
N ALA A 128 -32.46 -12.02 -5.25
CA ALA A 128 -33.21 -13.21 -5.62
C ALA A 128 -32.47 -14.12 -6.62
N ALA A 129 -31.68 -13.55 -7.54
CA ALA A 129 -30.84 -14.32 -8.46
C ALA A 129 -29.65 -14.99 -7.73
N LEU A 130 -28.93 -14.24 -6.91
CA LEU A 130 -27.80 -14.74 -6.10
C LEU A 130 -28.23 -15.82 -5.11
N ALA A 131 -29.38 -15.64 -4.44
CA ALA A 131 -29.92 -16.65 -3.52
C ALA A 131 -30.26 -17.97 -4.26
N ARG A 132 -30.81 -17.90 -5.49
CA ARG A 132 -31.06 -19.09 -6.32
C ARG A 132 -29.78 -19.80 -6.75
N GLU A 133 -28.74 -19.05 -7.11
CA GLU A 133 -27.41 -19.60 -7.39
C GLU A 133 -26.79 -20.28 -6.16
N ALA A 134 -26.93 -19.66 -4.98
CA ALA A 134 -26.52 -20.21 -3.69
C ALA A 134 -27.41 -21.38 -3.18
N GLY A 135 -28.29 -21.95 -4.01
CA GLY A 135 -29.10 -23.12 -3.68
C GLY A 135 -30.35 -22.85 -2.84
N TRP A 136 -30.83 -21.61 -2.75
CA TRP A 136 -32.09 -21.27 -2.09
C TRP A 136 -33.25 -21.21 -3.07
N VAL A 137 -34.41 -21.69 -2.65
CA VAL A 137 -35.67 -21.42 -3.35
C VAL A 137 -36.10 -20.01 -2.98
N VAL A 138 -36.43 -19.19 -3.99
CA VAL A 138 -36.93 -17.82 -3.82
C VAL A 138 -38.27 -17.70 -4.52
N LEU A 139 -39.33 -17.43 -3.75
CA LEU A 139 -40.70 -17.30 -4.24
C LEU A 139 -40.97 -15.87 -4.78
N PRO A 140 -42.03 -15.67 -5.60
CA PRO A 140 -42.35 -14.36 -6.20
C PRO A 140 -42.75 -13.26 -5.21
N ASP A 141 -43.07 -13.62 -3.96
CA ASP A 141 -43.36 -12.71 -2.84
C ASP A 141 -42.09 -12.25 -2.10
N GLY A 142 -40.91 -12.79 -2.46
CA GLY A 142 -39.64 -12.55 -1.80
C GLY A 142 -39.30 -13.56 -0.68
N THR A 143 -40.17 -14.52 -0.38
CA THR A 143 -39.91 -15.54 0.65
C THR A 143 -38.80 -16.50 0.20
N THR A 144 -37.80 -16.75 1.05
CA THR A 144 -36.64 -17.61 0.74
C THR A 144 -36.52 -18.80 1.70
N PHE A 145 -36.07 -19.95 1.19
CA PHE A 145 -35.76 -21.13 2.01
C PHE A 145 -34.72 -22.05 1.34
N PRO A 146 -33.93 -22.85 2.10
CA PRO A 146 -32.91 -23.72 1.52
C PRO A 146 -33.50 -24.83 0.64
N SER A 147 -32.87 -25.12 -0.50
CA SER A 147 -33.23 -26.29 -1.31
C SER A 147 -32.81 -27.57 -0.60
N ARG A 148 -33.78 -28.45 -0.31
CA ARG A 148 -33.62 -29.54 0.66
C ARG A 148 -33.09 -30.83 0.00
N SER A 149 -31.77 -30.95 -0.13
CA SER A 149 -31.13 -32.22 -0.46
C SER A 149 -31.28 -33.24 0.70
N GLN A 150 -31.75 -34.43 0.34
CA GLN A 150 -32.30 -35.45 1.23
C GLN A 150 -31.34 -35.88 2.36
N SER A 151 -31.81 -35.78 3.61
CA SER A 151 -31.35 -36.64 4.71
C SER A 151 -32.36 -37.78 4.91
N SER A 152 -31.91 -39.02 4.73
CA SER A 152 -32.71 -40.21 5.01
C SER A 152 -32.58 -40.60 6.50
N PRO A 153 -33.68 -40.71 7.26
CA PRO A 153 -33.63 -41.13 8.66
C PRO A 153 -33.39 -42.64 8.80
N ALA A 154 -32.71 -43.06 9.86
CA ALA A 154 -32.45 -44.47 10.14
C ALA A 154 -33.60 -45.13 10.93
N ALA A 155 -34.13 -46.26 10.42
CA ALA A 155 -35.00 -47.19 11.14
C ALA A 155 -35.09 -48.54 10.42
N GLY A 156 -35.36 -49.62 11.16
CA GLY A 156 -35.82 -50.91 10.60
C GLY A 156 -34.77 -52.03 10.57
N THR A 157 -35.11 -53.17 11.18
CA THR A 157 -34.30 -54.39 11.22
C THR A 157 -34.90 -55.54 10.39
N SER A 158 -34.04 -56.52 10.07
CA SER A 158 -34.31 -57.97 9.93
C SER A 158 -34.18 -58.65 8.55
N ALA A 159 -33.39 -59.75 8.59
CA ALA A 159 -33.43 -61.02 7.85
C ALA A 159 -33.79 -61.11 6.34
N GLY A 160 -32.88 -61.75 5.58
CA GLY A 160 -33.13 -62.33 4.24
C GLY A 160 -31.88 -63.06 3.71
N MET A 161 -32.03 -64.17 2.97
CA MET A 161 -30.92 -65.00 2.47
C MET A 161 -31.01 -65.26 0.95
N THR A 162 -29.92 -65.80 0.39
CA THR A 162 -29.79 -66.55 -0.90
C THR A 162 -29.40 -65.81 -2.20
N SER A 163 -28.12 -65.99 -2.57
CA SER A 163 -27.60 -66.68 -3.78
C SER A 163 -28.02 -66.32 -5.22
N SER A 164 -26.99 -66.11 -6.06
CA SER A 164 -26.87 -66.44 -7.51
C SER A 164 -27.69 -65.64 -8.57
N SER A 165 -27.38 -65.67 -9.87
CA SER A 165 -26.08 -65.74 -10.62
C SER A 165 -26.31 -65.63 -12.15
N SER A 166 -25.80 -64.59 -12.81
CA SER A 166 -25.55 -64.47 -14.29
C SER A 166 -24.99 -63.05 -14.58
N GLN A 167 -23.94 -62.79 -15.36
CA GLN A 167 -23.59 -63.15 -16.76
C GLN A 167 -24.54 -62.52 -17.81
N MET A 168 -24.13 -61.69 -18.78
CA MET A 168 -22.85 -61.01 -19.11
C MET A 168 -23.18 -59.56 -19.65
N VAL A 169 -22.40 -58.73 -20.38
CA VAL A 169 -21.13 -58.85 -21.13
C VAL A 169 -20.45 -57.48 -21.37
N SER A 170 -19.26 -57.52 -22.01
CA SER A 170 -18.43 -56.48 -22.68
C SER A 170 -19.18 -55.30 -23.36
N GLN A 171 -18.58 -54.10 -23.59
CA GLN A 171 -17.33 -53.87 -24.34
C GLN A 171 -16.41 -52.73 -23.84
N GLN A 172 -15.16 -52.77 -24.31
CA GLN A 172 -14.03 -51.89 -23.93
C GLN A 172 -13.69 -50.83 -25.00
N ILE A 173 -12.89 -49.83 -24.59
CA ILE A 173 -12.32 -48.74 -25.41
C ILE A 173 -11.25 -49.29 -26.39
N PRO A 174 -11.12 -48.70 -27.59
CA PRO A 174 -9.79 -48.30 -28.06
C PRO A 174 -9.72 -46.88 -28.70
N PRO A 175 -8.56 -46.19 -28.67
CA PRO A 175 -8.34 -44.87 -29.30
C PRO A 175 -7.60 -44.97 -30.66
N PRO A 176 -6.84 -43.94 -31.13
CA PRO A 176 -7.18 -43.09 -32.28
C PRO A 176 -6.36 -43.39 -33.56
N PRO A 177 -6.46 -42.53 -34.59
CA PRO A 177 -5.26 -42.13 -35.35
C PRO A 177 -5.13 -40.60 -35.50
N ALA A 178 -3.99 -40.12 -36.03
CA ALA A 178 -3.66 -38.69 -36.11
C ALA A 178 -2.98 -38.26 -37.43
N THR A 179 -3.11 -36.96 -37.74
CA THR A 179 -2.27 -36.11 -38.62
C THR A 179 -2.10 -36.45 -40.11
N LEU A 180 -2.25 -35.40 -40.95
CA LEU A 180 -1.23 -34.98 -41.92
C LEU A 180 -1.48 -33.52 -42.38
N GLN A 181 -0.40 -32.72 -42.48
CA GLN A 181 -0.18 -31.46 -43.23
C GLN A 181 -1.23 -30.31 -43.18
N GLY A 182 -0.87 -29.01 -43.14
CA GLY A 182 0.46 -28.38 -43.04
C GLY A 182 0.74 -27.36 -44.16
N VAL A 183 0.68 -26.06 -43.86
CA VAL A 183 1.15 -24.95 -44.71
C VAL A 183 1.84 -23.90 -43.84
N SER A 184 2.91 -23.29 -44.35
CA SER A 184 3.65 -22.20 -43.70
C SER A 184 3.38 -20.87 -44.40
N SER A 185 3.33 -19.78 -43.64
CA SER A 185 3.56 -18.42 -44.14
C SER A 185 4.27 -17.63 -43.05
N GLY A 186 5.36 -16.94 -43.40
CA GLY A 186 6.17 -16.18 -42.46
C GLY A 186 6.26 -14.72 -42.84
N TYR A 187 6.43 -13.86 -41.85
CA TYR A 187 6.80 -12.46 -42.05
C TYR A 187 8.12 -12.16 -41.33
N ARG A 188 9.06 -11.57 -42.08
CA ARG A 188 10.23 -10.88 -41.51
C ARG A 188 9.85 -9.42 -41.29
N THR A 189 10.17 -8.89 -40.13
CA THR A 189 10.38 -7.44 -39.96
C THR A 189 11.65 -7.24 -39.15
N THR A 190 12.69 -6.70 -39.79
CA THR A 190 13.95 -6.32 -39.14
C THR A 190 13.92 -4.82 -38.89
N VAL A 191 14.07 -4.40 -37.64
CA VAL A 191 14.41 -3.01 -37.29
C VAL A 191 15.50 -3.07 -36.23
N GLU A 192 16.64 -2.46 -36.52
CA GLU A 192 17.76 -2.34 -35.61
C GLU A 192 17.55 -1.13 -34.68
N TYR A 193 18.04 -1.21 -33.44
CA TYR A 193 18.31 -0.01 -32.65
C TYR A 193 19.73 -0.08 -32.08
N ASN A 194 20.50 0.97 -32.31
CA ASN A 194 21.95 0.94 -32.14
C ASN A 194 22.37 1.10 -30.68
N ALA A 195 23.27 0.23 -30.21
CA ALA A 195 23.89 0.36 -28.90
C ALA A 195 24.96 1.48 -28.93
N CYS A 196 24.69 2.59 -28.23
CA CYS A 196 25.63 3.71 -28.10
C CYS A 196 26.85 3.34 -27.24
N ARG A 197 27.87 2.80 -27.91
CA ARG A 197 29.17 2.39 -27.36
C ARG A 197 30.01 3.60 -26.90
N MET A 198 29.84 4.04 -25.66
CA MET A 198 30.84 4.91 -25.02
C MET A 198 32.06 4.11 -24.56
N LYS A 199 33.25 4.69 -24.75
CA LYS A 199 34.53 4.12 -24.30
C LYS A 199 34.79 4.55 -22.85
N GLY A 200 35.30 3.64 -22.03
CA GLY A 200 35.75 3.99 -20.67
C GLY A 200 36.96 4.93 -20.69
N VAL A 201 37.04 5.80 -19.68
CA VAL A 201 38.19 6.68 -19.41
C VAL A 201 38.52 6.61 -17.92
N PHE A 202 39.78 6.24 -17.65
CA PHE A 202 40.58 6.39 -16.43
C PHE A 202 39.94 6.88 -15.12
N MET A 203 40.13 6.06 -14.08
CA MET A 203 40.18 6.51 -12.68
C MET A 203 41.43 7.37 -12.43
N PRO A 204 41.35 8.50 -11.71
CA PRO A 204 42.52 9.21 -11.19
C PRO A 204 42.96 8.61 -9.84
N THR A 205 44.18 8.10 -9.77
CA THR A 205 44.86 7.82 -8.49
C THR A 205 45.32 9.14 -7.84
N PRO A 206 45.20 9.32 -6.52
CA PRO A 206 45.72 10.51 -5.85
C PRO A 206 47.26 10.51 -5.82
N SER A 207 47.88 11.56 -6.35
CA SER A 207 49.33 11.79 -6.25
C SER A 207 49.67 12.62 -5.01
N HIS A 208 50.61 12.13 -4.21
CA HIS A 208 51.18 12.87 -3.08
C HIS A 208 52.44 13.63 -3.50
N TYR A 209 52.55 14.87 -3.01
CA TYR A 209 53.80 15.64 -2.87
C TYR A 209 53.68 16.36 -1.51
N ASP A 210 54.48 16.05 -0.48
CA ASP A 210 55.87 16.51 -0.21
C ASP A 210 55.97 18.02 0.10
N LEU A 211 56.66 18.50 1.16
CA LEU A 211 57.46 17.86 2.24
C LEU A 211 57.29 18.59 3.59
N SER A 212 57.64 17.94 4.71
CA SER A 212 58.52 18.52 5.74
C SER A 212 59.20 17.40 6.56
N SER A 213 60.39 17.65 7.14
CA SER A 213 61.28 16.58 7.64
C SER A 213 61.92 16.93 8.99
N THR A 214 61.98 15.92 9.88
CA THR A 214 63.04 15.72 10.88
C THR A 214 63.17 14.23 11.22
N ALA A 215 64.38 13.81 11.59
CA ALA A 215 64.79 12.44 11.96
C ALA A 215 65.70 12.51 13.22
N PRO A 216 66.44 11.47 13.67
CA PRO A 216 66.47 10.03 13.32
C PRO A 216 66.50 9.06 14.55
N ALA A 217 66.52 7.74 14.33
CA ALA A 217 67.44 6.76 14.98
C ALA A 217 67.16 5.26 14.66
N GLN A 218 68.19 4.54 14.18
CA GLN A 218 68.79 3.26 14.69
C GLN A 218 67.90 2.07 15.16
N SER A 219 68.23 0.79 14.95
CA SER A 219 69.28 0.08 14.17
C SER A 219 69.04 -1.45 14.16
N LEU A 220 69.75 -2.20 13.27
CA LEU A 220 69.94 -3.67 13.20
C LEU A 220 68.71 -4.58 12.89
N GLY A 221 68.78 -5.58 12.00
CA GLY A 221 69.79 -5.89 10.95
C GLY A 221 69.79 -7.35 10.44
N VAL A 222 70.49 -7.61 9.31
CA VAL A 222 71.17 -8.89 8.91
C VAL A 222 70.26 -10.09 8.49
N VAL A 223 70.46 -10.83 7.37
CA VAL A 223 71.23 -10.70 6.10
C VAL A 223 70.80 -11.79 5.08
N ALA A 224 70.95 -11.55 3.76
CA ALA A 224 70.98 -12.54 2.63
C ALA A 224 69.73 -13.44 2.40
N ASP A 225 69.53 -14.13 1.25
CA ASP A 225 69.86 -13.97 -0.19
C ASP A 225 69.03 -15.09 -0.88
N GLY A 226 68.21 -14.90 -1.91
CA GLY A 226 68.57 -14.63 -3.31
C GLY A 226 68.08 -15.80 -4.21
N GLY A 227 67.58 -15.54 -5.41
CA GLY A 227 67.23 -16.57 -6.41
C GLY A 227 65.77 -16.61 -6.88
N GLU A 228 65.56 -16.45 -8.18
CA GLU A 228 64.27 -16.49 -8.87
C GLU A 228 63.97 -17.88 -9.47
N GLN A 229 62.69 -18.24 -9.61
CA GLN A 229 62.14 -18.49 -10.96
C GLN A 229 60.62 -18.56 -11.04
N THR A 230 60.11 -18.37 -12.27
CA THR A 230 58.70 -18.34 -12.65
C THR A 230 58.30 -19.64 -13.34
N GLU A 231 57.13 -20.20 -13.03
CA GLU A 231 56.42 -21.11 -13.95
C GLU A 231 54.97 -20.66 -14.19
N ARG A 232 54.36 -21.18 -15.27
CA ARG A 232 53.10 -20.67 -15.86
C ARG A 232 52.03 -21.76 -16.01
N LEU A 233 50.80 -21.29 -16.17
CA LEU A 233 49.62 -22.04 -16.62
C LEU A 233 49.91 -22.89 -17.89
N PRO A 234 49.39 -24.14 -17.95
CA PRO A 234 49.20 -24.86 -19.21
C PRO A 234 47.80 -24.62 -19.80
N LEU A 235 47.73 -24.17 -21.04
CA LEU A 235 46.56 -24.24 -21.92
C LEU A 235 47.01 -24.76 -23.29
N ILE A 236 46.48 -25.91 -23.71
CA ILE A 236 46.46 -26.50 -25.06
C ILE A 236 45.68 -27.83 -24.88
N ALA A 237 44.72 -28.31 -25.65
CA ALA A 237 44.02 -27.97 -26.91
C ALA A 237 43.89 -29.27 -27.73
N GLY A 238 42.78 -29.45 -28.43
CA GLY A 238 42.43 -30.67 -29.17
C GLY A 238 40.96 -31.08 -28.93
N SER A 239 40.29 -31.79 -29.82
CA SER A 239 40.64 -32.14 -31.22
C SER A 239 39.35 -32.37 -32.02
N THR A 240 39.34 -32.12 -33.32
CA THR A 240 38.19 -32.34 -34.20
C THR A 240 38.36 -33.60 -35.05
N GLN A 241 37.41 -34.55 -34.98
CA GLN A 241 36.86 -35.16 -36.21
C GLN A 241 35.65 -36.11 -36.03
N VAL A 242 34.89 -36.19 -37.13
CA VAL A 242 33.99 -37.27 -37.59
C VAL A 242 32.63 -37.45 -36.88
N ILE A 243 31.60 -37.57 -37.72
CA ILE A 243 30.20 -37.88 -37.40
C ILE A 243 29.93 -39.33 -37.86
N ASN A 244 29.13 -40.09 -37.11
CA ASN A 244 28.33 -41.19 -37.67
C ASN A 244 27.03 -41.38 -36.85
N ASP A 245 26.03 -41.99 -37.48
CA ASP A 245 24.63 -41.87 -37.07
C ASP A 245 24.14 -42.85 -35.97
N LYS A 246 22.93 -42.53 -35.47
CA LYS A 246 21.99 -43.37 -34.70
C LYS A 246 22.25 -43.49 -33.18
N GLN A 247 21.68 -42.54 -32.45
CA GLN A 247 20.85 -42.91 -31.30
C GLN A 247 19.66 -41.98 -31.09
N ILE A 248 18.57 -42.59 -30.60
CA ILE A 248 17.20 -42.08 -30.54
C ILE A 248 17.10 -40.76 -29.76
N ILE A 249 16.47 -39.74 -30.34
CA ILE A 249 16.14 -38.49 -29.63
C ILE A 249 14.99 -38.79 -28.63
N GLY A 250 15.35 -39.00 -27.37
CA GLY A 250 14.41 -38.95 -26.26
C GLY A 250 14.00 -37.49 -26.01
N LEU A 251 12.70 -37.18 -26.10
CA LEU A 251 12.19 -35.86 -25.76
C LEU A 251 12.38 -35.60 -24.25
N PRO A 252 12.92 -34.45 -23.80
CA PRO A 252 13.06 -34.14 -22.37
C PRO A 252 11.69 -33.87 -21.71
N THR A 253 10.97 -34.94 -21.35
CA THR A 253 9.64 -34.88 -20.72
C THR A 253 9.74 -34.56 -19.22
N LYS A 254 10.28 -33.38 -18.90
CA LYS A 254 10.15 -32.58 -17.67
C LYS A 254 11.09 -31.37 -17.78
N LEU A 255 10.67 -30.23 -17.25
CA LEU A 255 11.62 -29.16 -16.91
C LEU A 255 12.62 -29.71 -15.87
N PRO A 256 13.90 -29.30 -15.90
CA PRO A 256 14.83 -29.64 -14.83
C PRO A 256 14.26 -29.23 -13.48
N GLU A 257 14.04 -30.22 -12.61
CA GLU A 257 13.76 -30.00 -11.20
C GLU A 257 14.96 -29.22 -10.64
N ARG A 258 14.71 -28.00 -10.15
CA ARG A 258 15.80 -27.10 -9.76
C ARG A 258 16.52 -27.72 -8.57
N ASP A 259 17.77 -28.12 -8.79
CA ASP A 259 18.61 -28.61 -7.71
C ASP A 259 18.97 -27.46 -6.78
N PHE A 260 18.41 -27.51 -5.57
CA PHE A 260 18.67 -26.57 -4.48
C PHE A 260 19.67 -27.16 -3.46
N ALA A 261 20.31 -28.29 -3.75
CA ALA A 261 21.33 -28.86 -2.87
C ALA A 261 22.49 -27.87 -2.66
N GLY A 262 22.66 -27.43 -1.42
CA GLY A 262 23.70 -26.47 -1.02
C GLY A 262 23.23 -25.01 -0.89
N THR A 263 21.98 -24.66 -1.25
CA THR A 263 21.43 -23.36 -0.84
C THR A 263 21.04 -23.37 0.65
N PRO A 264 21.31 -22.30 1.42
CA PRO A 264 20.82 -22.19 2.80
C PRO A 264 19.29 -22.34 2.89
N TYR A 265 18.81 -22.93 3.98
CA TYR A 265 17.37 -23.02 4.24
C TYR A 265 16.76 -21.63 4.44
N VAL A 266 15.69 -21.33 3.73
CA VAL A 266 14.91 -20.10 3.87
C VAL A 266 13.60 -20.45 4.56
N PRO A 267 13.33 -19.97 5.79
CA PRO A 267 12.12 -20.33 6.53
C PRO A 267 10.90 -19.65 5.94
N VAL A 268 9.77 -20.36 5.94
CA VAL A 268 8.49 -19.92 5.38
C VAL A 268 7.50 -19.61 6.49
N TYR A 269 6.96 -18.39 6.47
CA TYR A 269 5.93 -17.93 7.38
C TYR A 269 4.64 -17.58 6.61
N VAL A 270 3.50 -17.81 7.24
CA VAL A 270 2.18 -17.48 6.66
C VAL A 270 1.50 -16.40 7.50
N MET A 271 1.11 -15.30 6.87
CA MET A 271 0.35 -14.23 7.52
C MET A 271 -1.06 -14.72 7.87
N LEU A 272 -1.49 -14.46 9.11
CA LEU A 272 -2.86 -14.76 9.55
C LEU A 272 -3.87 -13.74 9.00
N PRO A 273 -5.17 -14.05 8.96
CA PRO A 273 -6.20 -13.09 8.57
C PRO A 273 -6.15 -11.82 9.44
N LEU A 274 -6.28 -10.65 8.81
CA LEU A 274 -6.14 -9.34 9.48
C LEU A 274 -7.09 -9.18 10.68
N GLY A 275 -8.30 -9.72 10.56
CA GLY A 275 -9.33 -9.77 11.62
C GLY A 275 -9.25 -10.98 12.58
N VAL A 276 -8.12 -11.70 12.67
CA VAL A 276 -7.98 -12.87 13.56
C VAL A 276 -8.22 -12.54 15.03
N ILE A 277 -7.89 -11.31 15.46
CA ILE A 277 -8.33 -10.73 16.74
C ILE A 277 -9.39 -9.66 16.46
N ASN A 278 -10.51 -9.70 17.17
CA ASN A 278 -11.60 -8.74 17.00
C ASN A 278 -11.40 -7.45 17.81
N MET A 279 -12.24 -6.43 17.57
CA MET A 279 -12.18 -5.10 18.22
C MET A 279 -12.39 -5.09 19.76
N LYS A 280 -12.58 -6.23 20.42
CA LYS A 280 -12.60 -6.36 21.88
C LYS A 280 -11.35 -7.08 22.44
N CYS A 281 -10.39 -7.41 21.58
CA CYS A 281 -9.30 -8.34 21.85
C CYS A 281 -9.77 -9.77 22.20
N GLU A 282 -10.78 -10.28 21.48
CA GLU A 282 -11.19 -11.70 21.52
C GLU A 282 -10.70 -12.41 20.24
N LEU A 283 -10.32 -13.69 20.32
CA LEU A 283 -9.89 -14.50 19.17
C LEU A 283 -11.09 -14.90 18.29
N ALA A 284 -11.06 -14.56 17.01
CA ALA A 284 -12.08 -14.93 16.02
C ALA A 284 -11.91 -16.38 15.56
N ASP A 285 -13.03 -17.11 15.43
CA ASP A 285 -13.14 -18.54 15.10
C ASP A 285 -11.96 -19.42 15.58
N PRO A 286 -11.80 -19.63 16.90
CA PRO A 286 -10.69 -20.41 17.43
C PRO A 286 -10.63 -21.85 16.89
N ASP A 287 -11.79 -22.47 16.62
CA ASP A 287 -11.88 -23.84 16.11
C ASP A 287 -11.57 -23.94 14.61
N GLY A 288 -11.95 -22.94 13.81
CA GLY A 288 -11.54 -22.83 12.40
C GLY A 288 -10.05 -22.56 12.27
N LEU A 289 -9.54 -21.57 13.01
CA LEU A 289 -8.13 -21.23 13.04
C LEU A 289 -7.26 -22.40 13.50
N LEU A 290 -7.67 -23.13 14.55
CA LEU A 290 -6.94 -24.32 15.02
C LEU A 290 -6.86 -25.43 13.95
N LYS A 291 -7.86 -25.56 13.07
CA LYS A 291 -7.81 -26.48 11.92
C LYS A 291 -6.84 -25.95 10.86
N GLN A 292 -6.89 -24.66 10.53
CA GLN A 292 -5.98 -24.03 9.57
C GLN A 292 -4.51 -24.12 10.01
N LEU A 293 -4.19 -23.78 11.26
CA LEU A 293 -2.84 -23.88 11.82
C LEU A 293 -2.31 -25.34 11.81
N ARG A 294 -3.18 -26.33 12.03
CA ARG A 294 -2.82 -27.76 11.89
C ARG A 294 -2.51 -28.15 10.44
N VAL A 295 -3.24 -27.60 9.46
CA VAL A 295 -2.94 -27.80 8.03
C VAL A 295 -1.58 -27.17 7.69
N LEU A 296 -1.33 -25.92 8.09
CA LEU A 296 -0.03 -25.26 7.91
C LEU A 296 1.12 -26.06 8.52
N LYS A 297 0.93 -26.59 9.75
CA LYS A 297 1.94 -27.44 10.37
C LYS A 297 2.17 -28.77 9.62
N SER A 298 1.12 -29.35 9.03
CA SER A 298 1.22 -30.60 8.27
C SER A 298 2.00 -30.47 6.95
N ILE A 299 2.11 -29.26 6.40
CA ILE A 299 2.93 -28.95 5.21
C ILE A 299 4.32 -28.37 5.57
N ASN A 300 4.74 -28.50 6.83
CA ASN A 300 6.06 -28.07 7.34
C ASN A 300 6.38 -26.57 7.18
N VAL A 301 5.37 -25.70 7.30
CA VAL A 301 5.59 -24.26 7.52
C VAL A 301 6.28 -24.04 8.88
N ASP A 302 7.27 -23.15 8.93
CA ASP A 302 8.04 -22.83 10.14
C ASP A 302 7.17 -22.15 11.19
N GLY A 303 6.36 -21.19 10.76
CA GLY A 303 5.59 -20.33 11.64
C GLY A 303 4.53 -19.48 10.95
N VAL A 304 3.94 -18.57 11.72
CA VAL A 304 2.93 -17.62 11.23
C VAL A 304 3.30 -16.18 11.59
N MET A 305 2.80 -15.23 10.81
CA MET A 305 2.92 -13.79 11.08
C MET A 305 1.57 -13.22 11.49
N VAL A 306 1.54 -12.30 12.46
CA VAL A 306 0.30 -11.63 12.92
C VAL A 306 0.53 -10.19 13.34
N ASP A 307 -0.41 -9.32 12.98
CA ASP A 307 -0.46 -7.92 13.39
C ASP A 307 -0.97 -7.77 14.83
N CYS A 308 -0.12 -7.25 15.71
CA CYS A 308 -0.52 -6.76 17.03
C CYS A 308 -1.08 -5.34 16.88
N TRP A 309 -2.40 -5.24 16.63
CA TRP A 309 -3.09 -3.98 16.36
C TRP A 309 -3.12 -3.05 17.59
N TRP A 310 -2.48 -1.89 17.47
CA TRP A 310 -2.46 -0.87 18.52
C TRP A 310 -3.88 -0.42 18.92
N GLY A 311 -4.75 -0.21 17.93
CA GLY A 311 -6.15 0.18 18.11
C GLY A 311 -7.08 -0.84 18.77
N ILE A 312 -6.67 -2.11 18.86
CA ILE A 312 -7.40 -3.15 19.61
C ILE A 312 -6.87 -3.25 21.05
N VAL A 313 -5.56 -3.16 21.21
CA VAL A 313 -4.89 -3.45 22.48
C VAL A 313 -4.91 -2.28 23.45
N GLU A 314 -4.63 -1.04 23.00
CA GLU A 314 -4.68 0.18 23.83
C GLU A 314 -5.96 1.00 23.52
N ALA A 315 -7.05 0.32 23.16
CA ALA A 315 -8.21 0.89 22.46
C ALA A 315 -8.91 2.03 23.20
N HIS A 316 -9.06 1.92 24.52
CA HIS A 316 -9.94 2.77 25.32
C HIS A 316 -9.22 3.96 25.96
N ALA A 317 -8.08 3.73 26.61
CA ALA A 317 -7.34 4.77 27.32
C ALA A 317 -5.81 4.55 27.27
N PRO A 318 -5.01 5.61 27.42
CA PRO A 318 -3.56 5.51 27.52
C PRO A 318 -3.11 4.52 28.59
N GLN A 319 -2.17 3.65 28.23
CA GLN A 319 -1.54 2.64 29.08
C GLN A 319 -2.47 1.54 29.63
N GLU A 320 -3.74 1.47 29.19
CA GLU A 320 -4.65 0.35 29.45
C GLU A 320 -4.56 -0.68 28.31
N TYR A 321 -3.64 -1.64 28.44
CA TYR A 321 -3.38 -2.67 27.44
C TYR A 321 -4.19 -3.95 27.70
N ASN A 322 -4.91 -4.44 26.69
CA ASN A 322 -5.61 -5.74 26.70
C ASN A 322 -4.99 -6.69 25.68
N TRP A 323 -4.34 -7.75 26.17
CA TRP A 323 -3.62 -8.74 25.35
C TRP A 323 -4.33 -10.11 25.24
N ASN A 324 -5.50 -10.28 25.86
CA ASN A 324 -6.14 -11.60 26.07
C ASN A 324 -6.30 -12.45 24.79
N GLY A 325 -6.78 -11.84 23.69
CA GLY A 325 -6.95 -12.52 22.41
C GLY A 325 -5.61 -12.99 21.81
N TYR A 326 -4.58 -12.15 21.86
CA TYR A 326 -3.23 -12.49 21.42
C TYR A 326 -2.61 -13.58 22.28
N GLN A 327 -2.79 -13.53 23.61
CA GLN A 327 -2.32 -14.59 24.50
C GLN A 327 -2.98 -15.94 24.19
N ARG A 328 -4.29 -15.96 23.89
CA ARG A 328 -4.96 -17.20 23.46
C ARG A 328 -4.46 -17.71 22.11
N LEU A 329 -4.19 -16.80 21.16
CA LEU A 329 -3.59 -17.13 19.87
C LEU A 329 -2.17 -17.72 20.03
N PHE A 330 -1.31 -17.08 20.82
CA PHE A 330 0.09 -17.46 20.97
C PHE A 330 0.22 -18.81 21.70
N GLN A 331 -0.68 -19.11 22.66
CA GLN A 331 -0.83 -20.45 23.24
C GLN A 331 -1.07 -21.51 22.16
N MET A 332 -2.03 -21.30 21.24
CA MET A 332 -2.33 -22.25 20.15
C MET A 332 -1.14 -22.43 19.19
N VAL A 333 -0.38 -21.37 18.90
CA VAL A 333 0.85 -21.42 18.08
C VAL A 333 1.96 -22.22 18.80
N ARG A 334 2.15 -21.97 20.11
CA ARG A 334 3.10 -22.69 20.99
C ARG A 334 2.75 -24.19 21.10
N GLU A 335 1.48 -24.53 21.32
CA GLU A 335 0.98 -25.92 21.35
C GLU A 335 1.27 -26.70 20.06
N LEU A 336 1.11 -26.06 18.90
CA LEU A 336 1.39 -26.65 17.58
C LEU A 336 2.87 -26.64 17.19
N LYS A 337 3.75 -26.07 18.02
CA LYS A 337 5.20 -25.93 17.77
C LYS A 337 5.47 -25.20 16.44
N LEU A 338 4.70 -24.16 16.17
CA LEU A 338 4.97 -23.17 15.14
C LEU A 338 5.79 -22.03 15.76
N LYS A 339 6.65 -21.38 14.96
CA LYS A 339 7.24 -20.09 15.31
C LYS A 339 6.25 -18.96 15.03
N LEU A 340 6.52 -17.80 15.61
CA LEU A 340 5.71 -16.61 15.48
C LEU A 340 6.58 -15.43 15.02
N GLN A 341 6.04 -14.62 14.13
CA GLN A 341 6.50 -13.27 13.81
C GLN A 341 5.37 -12.30 14.15
N VAL A 342 5.68 -11.19 14.78
CA VAL A 342 4.66 -10.24 15.27
C VAL A 342 4.92 -8.85 14.74
N VAL A 343 3.88 -8.17 14.24
CA VAL A 343 3.98 -6.80 13.70
C VAL A 343 3.43 -5.83 14.73
N MET A 344 4.26 -4.92 15.25
CA MET A 344 3.84 -3.85 16.15
C MET A 344 3.06 -2.79 15.36
N SER A 345 1.74 -2.96 15.29
CA SER A 345 0.91 -2.35 14.24
C SER A 345 0.31 -1.02 14.70
N PHE A 346 1.14 0.01 14.65
CA PHE A 346 0.82 1.40 15.00
C PHE A 346 0.02 2.16 13.90
N HIS A 347 -0.80 1.45 13.13
CA HIS A 347 -1.52 1.98 11.97
C HIS A 347 -2.94 1.43 11.84
N GLU A 348 -3.78 2.10 11.04
CA GLU A 348 -5.13 1.64 10.67
C GLU A 348 -5.08 0.52 9.62
N CYS A 349 -5.90 -0.52 9.81
CA CYS A 349 -6.33 -1.41 8.75
C CYS A 349 -7.71 -0.97 8.22
N GLY A 350 -7.95 -1.05 6.90
CA GLY A 350 -9.23 -0.69 6.27
C GLY A 350 -9.16 0.52 5.33
N GLY A 351 -7.99 0.76 4.71
CA GLY A 351 -7.78 1.87 3.78
C GLY A 351 -6.89 1.58 2.58
N ASN A 352 -6.23 0.42 2.56
CA ASN A 352 -5.22 0.05 1.59
C ASN A 352 -5.66 -1.13 0.71
N VAL A 353 -4.87 -1.44 -0.32
CA VAL A 353 -5.18 -2.52 -1.28
C VAL A 353 -4.95 -3.87 -0.62
N GLY A 354 -6.04 -4.55 -0.24
CA GLY A 354 -6.02 -5.88 0.37
C GLY A 354 -6.73 -5.96 1.72
N ASP A 355 -7.03 -4.82 2.36
CA ASP A 355 -7.69 -4.78 3.66
C ASP A 355 -9.15 -5.27 3.56
N ASP A 356 -9.50 -6.34 4.29
CA ASP A 356 -10.87 -6.88 4.39
C ASP A 356 -11.61 -6.48 5.67
N VAL A 357 -10.90 -5.89 6.64
CA VAL A 357 -11.41 -5.40 7.93
C VAL A 357 -11.09 -3.92 8.15
N CYS A 358 -11.80 -3.29 9.09
CA CYS A 358 -11.55 -1.91 9.51
C CYS A 358 -11.17 -1.89 11.00
N ILE A 359 -9.90 -1.55 11.27
CA ILE A 359 -9.29 -1.49 12.60
C ILE A 359 -8.60 -0.13 12.72
N PRO A 360 -9.26 0.89 13.29
CA PRO A 360 -8.69 2.24 13.42
C PRO A 360 -7.62 2.33 14.50
N LEU A 361 -6.90 3.45 14.56
CA LEU A 361 -6.10 3.84 15.74
C LEU A 361 -6.98 3.93 17.01
N PRO A 362 -6.40 3.87 18.24
CA PRO A 362 -7.18 3.90 19.48
C PRO A 362 -8.16 5.07 19.60
N HIS A 363 -9.28 4.85 20.30
CA HIS A 363 -10.34 5.86 20.40
C HIS A 363 -9.84 7.17 21.01
N TRP A 364 -8.99 7.09 22.03
CA TRP A 364 -8.39 8.24 22.69
C TRP A 364 -7.43 9.02 21.78
N VAL A 365 -6.88 8.42 20.72
CA VAL A 365 -6.08 9.11 19.68
C VAL A 365 -7.00 9.84 18.71
N ALA A 366 -8.10 9.20 18.28
CA ALA A 366 -9.14 9.83 17.46
C ALA A 366 -9.84 11.01 18.17
N GLU A 367 -9.98 10.99 19.49
CA GLU A 367 -10.40 12.16 20.28
C GLU A 367 -9.42 13.33 20.16
N ILE A 368 -8.12 13.08 20.29
CA ILE A 368 -7.09 14.12 20.15
C ILE A 368 -7.09 14.63 18.71
N GLY A 369 -7.16 13.76 17.71
CA GLY A 369 -7.25 14.13 16.29
C GLY A 369 -8.45 15.03 15.94
N ARG A 370 -9.56 14.93 16.68
CA ARG A 370 -10.73 15.83 16.53
C ARG A 370 -10.50 17.25 17.07
N SER A 371 -9.56 17.44 17.99
CA SER A 371 -9.25 18.74 18.62
C SER A 371 -7.90 19.32 18.15
N ASN A 372 -7.00 18.47 17.69
CA ASN A 372 -5.71 18.79 17.10
C ASN A 372 -5.48 17.89 15.86
N PRO A 373 -6.05 18.23 14.69
CA PRO A 373 -5.91 17.42 13.47
C PRO A 373 -4.46 17.38 12.94
N GLU A 374 -3.58 18.24 13.45
CA GLU A 374 -2.17 18.32 13.10
C GLU A 374 -1.34 17.15 13.65
N ILE A 375 -1.91 16.23 14.44
CA ILE A 375 -1.24 14.97 14.81
C ILE A 375 -1.12 13.98 13.63
N PHE A 376 -1.80 14.24 12.52
CA PHE A 376 -1.89 13.36 11.35
C PHE A 376 -1.12 13.91 10.15
N PHE A 377 -0.64 13.00 9.29
CA PHE A 377 -0.03 13.38 8.02
C PHE A 377 -1.01 14.17 7.15
N THR A 378 -0.48 15.18 6.47
CA THR A 378 -1.29 16.22 5.83
C THR A 378 -0.70 16.57 4.46
N ASP A 379 -1.55 16.56 3.43
CA ASP A 379 -1.19 16.94 2.07
C ASP A 379 -1.33 18.45 1.80
N ARG A 380 -1.03 18.87 0.56
CA ARG A 380 -1.02 20.29 0.18
C ARG A 380 -2.39 20.96 0.27
N GLU A 381 -3.48 20.21 0.10
CA GLU A 381 -4.85 20.71 0.21
C GLU A 381 -5.36 20.70 1.67
N GLY A 382 -4.53 20.22 2.63
CA GLY A 382 -4.88 20.15 4.04
C GLY A 382 -5.71 18.92 4.42
N ARG A 383 -5.86 17.94 3.51
CA ARG A 383 -6.51 16.66 3.80
C ARG A 383 -5.61 15.85 4.75
N ARG A 384 -6.23 15.23 5.76
CA ARG A 384 -5.53 14.53 6.85
C ARG A 384 -5.69 13.03 6.66
N ASN A 385 -4.60 12.26 6.68
CA ASN A 385 -4.69 10.81 6.74
C ASN A 385 -4.61 10.34 8.21
N PRO A 386 -5.71 9.82 8.79
CA PRO A 386 -5.74 9.32 10.17
C PRO A 386 -5.11 7.94 10.35
N GLU A 387 -4.60 7.31 9.28
CA GLU A 387 -4.05 5.96 9.27
C GLU A 387 -2.88 5.77 10.24
N CYS A 388 -2.04 6.79 10.43
CA CYS A 388 -0.95 6.79 11.42
C CYS A 388 -0.61 8.22 11.87
N LEU A 389 0.15 8.36 12.95
CA LEU A 389 0.58 9.66 13.45
C LEU A 389 1.69 10.28 12.57
N SER A 390 1.66 11.60 12.41
CA SER A 390 2.75 12.34 11.76
C SER A 390 4.02 12.27 12.59
N TRP A 391 5.15 11.95 11.93
CA TRP A 391 6.49 12.00 12.53
C TRP A 391 6.88 13.39 13.05
N GLY A 392 6.13 14.45 12.70
CA GLY A 392 6.25 15.77 13.29
C GLY A 392 6.01 15.79 14.82
N ILE A 393 5.18 14.88 15.35
CA ILE A 393 4.86 14.81 16.80
C ILE A 393 5.70 13.80 17.59
N ASP A 394 6.71 13.18 16.98
CA ASP A 394 7.65 12.25 17.66
C ASP A 394 8.27 12.81 18.95
N LYS A 395 8.42 14.13 19.04
CA LYS A 395 9.04 14.85 20.17
C LYS A 395 8.13 15.86 20.85
N GLU A 396 6.85 15.93 20.48
CA GLU A 396 5.89 16.93 20.98
C GLU A 396 4.89 16.22 21.92
N ARG A 397 4.68 16.73 23.14
CA ARG A 397 3.91 16.06 24.22
C ARG A 397 2.38 16.18 24.06
N VAL A 398 1.88 15.90 22.87
CA VAL A 398 0.48 16.14 22.47
C VAL A 398 -0.47 14.95 22.71
N LEU A 399 0.07 13.78 23.04
CA LEU A 399 -0.70 12.55 23.25
C LEU A 399 -1.02 12.36 24.73
N ARG A 400 -1.91 13.21 25.26
CA ARG A 400 -2.26 13.31 26.70
C ARG A 400 -1.01 13.38 27.59
N GLY A 401 0.00 14.16 27.17
CA GLY A 401 1.27 14.36 27.87
C GLY A 401 2.44 13.48 27.41
N ARG A 402 2.18 12.39 26.67
CA ARG A 402 3.22 11.58 25.99
C ARG A 402 3.56 12.14 24.61
N THR A 403 4.75 11.80 24.08
CA THR A 403 5.08 11.95 22.65
C THR A 403 4.76 10.66 21.88
N ALA A 404 4.74 10.68 20.55
CA ALA A 404 4.45 9.47 19.76
C ALA A 404 5.44 8.33 20.02
N VAL A 405 6.74 8.61 20.13
CA VAL A 405 7.74 7.56 20.38
C VAL A 405 7.68 6.98 21.81
N GLU A 406 7.19 7.75 22.78
CA GLU A 406 6.93 7.24 24.14
C GLU A 406 5.72 6.28 24.14
N VAL A 407 4.67 6.59 23.39
CA VAL A 407 3.50 5.70 23.21
C VAL A 407 3.94 4.37 22.59
N TYR A 408 4.71 4.42 21.49
CA TYR A 408 5.21 3.21 20.84
C TYR A 408 6.12 2.38 21.76
N PHE A 409 6.99 3.03 22.54
CA PHE A 409 7.87 2.33 23.49
C PHE A 409 7.12 1.74 24.69
N ASP A 410 6.14 2.43 25.26
CA ASP A 410 5.29 1.87 26.32
C ASP A 410 4.54 0.63 25.82
N TYR A 411 4.02 0.66 24.59
CA TYR A 411 3.32 -0.45 23.94
C TYR A 411 4.25 -1.65 23.71
N MET A 412 5.43 -1.42 23.11
CA MET A 412 6.44 -2.46 22.89
C MET A 412 6.92 -3.07 24.22
N ARG A 413 7.10 -2.25 25.27
CA ARG A 413 7.43 -2.73 26.62
C ARG A 413 6.31 -3.55 27.24
N SER A 414 5.05 -3.17 27.06
CA SER A 414 3.91 -3.98 27.53
C SER A 414 3.85 -5.33 26.82
N PHE A 415 4.03 -5.35 25.50
CA PHE A 415 4.12 -6.58 24.72
C PHE A 415 5.28 -7.48 25.19
N ARG A 416 6.46 -6.90 25.42
CA ARG A 416 7.63 -7.64 25.94
C ARG A 416 7.34 -8.28 27.28
N VAL A 417 6.68 -7.58 28.21
CA VAL A 417 6.39 -8.08 29.56
C VAL A 417 5.28 -9.15 29.55
N GLU A 418 4.19 -8.95 28.81
CA GLU A 418 3.07 -9.89 28.74
C GLU A 418 3.49 -11.25 28.14
N PHE A 419 4.42 -11.24 27.18
CA PHE A 419 4.80 -12.42 26.42
C PHE A 419 6.21 -12.94 26.73
N ASP A 420 6.76 -12.63 27.91
CA ASP A 420 8.13 -13.00 28.33
C ASP A 420 8.45 -14.48 28.07
N GLU A 421 7.59 -15.40 28.54
CA GLU A 421 7.73 -16.85 28.28
C GLU A 421 7.88 -17.19 26.79
N PHE A 422 7.19 -16.47 25.89
CA PHE A 422 7.22 -16.76 24.45
C PHE A 422 8.49 -16.23 23.77
N PHE A 423 9.20 -15.27 24.38
CA PHE A 423 10.56 -14.90 24.01
C PHE A 423 11.58 -15.88 24.59
N GLU A 424 11.44 -16.33 25.85
CA GLU A 424 12.33 -17.31 26.47
C GLU A 424 12.24 -18.71 25.83
N ASP A 425 11.03 -19.19 25.50
CA ASP A 425 10.81 -20.39 24.67
C ASP A 425 11.29 -20.20 23.20
N GLY A 426 11.64 -18.96 22.82
CA GLY A 426 11.97 -18.56 21.46
C GLY A 426 10.84 -18.79 20.45
N ILE A 427 9.58 -18.84 20.88
CA ILE A 427 8.41 -18.96 19.99
C ILE A 427 8.28 -17.71 19.14
N ILE A 428 8.38 -16.53 19.76
CA ILE A 428 8.54 -15.26 19.06
C ILE A 428 9.94 -15.22 18.48
N SER A 429 10.03 -15.34 17.16
CA SER A 429 11.28 -15.41 16.40
C SER A 429 11.75 -14.05 15.87
N MET A 430 10.81 -13.12 15.69
CA MET A 430 11.04 -11.82 15.07
C MET A 430 9.91 -10.85 15.44
N VAL A 431 10.26 -9.58 15.63
CA VAL A 431 9.31 -8.47 15.78
C VAL A 431 9.48 -7.51 14.61
N GLU A 432 8.47 -7.41 13.73
CA GLU A 432 8.42 -6.33 12.75
C GLU A 432 7.85 -5.07 13.44
N VAL A 433 8.51 -3.93 13.24
CA VAL A 433 8.18 -2.67 13.89
C VAL A 433 7.46 -1.78 12.89
N GLY A 434 6.20 -1.43 13.17
CA GLY A 434 5.44 -0.50 12.34
C GLY A 434 6.05 0.90 12.40
N LEU A 435 6.34 1.49 11.23
CA LEU A 435 7.02 2.79 11.12
C LEU A 435 6.19 3.85 10.36
N GLY A 436 4.93 3.54 10.04
CA GLY A 436 4.06 4.41 9.26
C GLY A 436 2.84 3.68 8.69
N PRO A 437 2.23 4.18 7.60
CA PRO A 437 1.07 3.58 6.93
C PRO A 437 1.38 2.15 6.43
N CYS A 438 0.43 1.21 6.46
CA CYS A 438 0.67 -0.24 6.28
C CYS A 438 1.79 -0.85 7.16
N GLY A 439 2.20 -0.18 8.25
CA GLY A 439 3.40 -0.51 9.04
C GLY A 439 4.72 -0.10 8.39
N GLU A 440 4.69 0.51 7.21
CA GLU A 440 5.85 0.76 6.36
C GLU A 440 6.57 2.07 6.70
N LEU A 441 7.91 2.07 6.60
CA LEU A 441 8.70 3.30 6.74
C LEU A 441 8.61 4.15 5.45
N ARG A 442 7.47 4.81 5.25
CA ARG A 442 7.19 5.79 4.19
C ARG A 442 6.17 6.84 4.67
N TYR A 443 6.04 7.91 3.90
CA TYR A 443 4.88 8.79 3.99
C TYR A 443 3.63 8.17 3.31
N PRO A 444 2.40 8.56 3.70
CA PRO A 444 1.18 8.14 3.01
C PRO A 444 0.95 8.95 1.71
N SER A 445 1.90 8.89 0.79
CA SER A 445 1.89 9.71 -0.44
C SER A 445 0.89 9.25 -1.51
N CYS A 446 0.40 8.01 -1.42
CA CYS A 446 -0.48 7.37 -2.42
C CYS A 446 -1.80 6.84 -1.81
N PRO A 447 -2.57 7.63 -1.03
CA PRO A 447 -3.72 7.12 -0.29
C PRO A 447 -4.96 7.00 -1.19
N VAL A 448 -5.44 5.77 -1.39
CA VAL A 448 -6.66 5.48 -2.18
C VAL A 448 -7.87 6.23 -1.62
N LYS A 449 -7.93 6.39 -0.29
CA LYS A 449 -8.94 7.20 0.44
C LYS A 449 -9.05 8.66 -0.04
N HIS A 450 -7.98 9.28 -0.57
CA HIS A 450 -8.01 10.64 -1.15
C HIS A 450 -8.12 10.65 -2.69
N GLY A 451 -8.34 9.49 -3.33
CA GLY A 451 -8.52 9.39 -4.76
C GLY A 451 -7.24 9.21 -5.57
N TRP A 452 -6.10 8.89 -4.93
CA TRP A 452 -4.92 8.40 -5.64
C TRP A 452 -5.24 7.11 -6.41
N ARG A 453 -4.65 6.95 -7.60
CA ARG A 453 -4.75 5.77 -8.45
C ARG A 453 -3.39 5.45 -9.03
N TYR A 454 -3.07 4.17 -9.18
CA TYR A 454 -1.87 3.76 -9.92
C TYR A 454 -1.98 4.20 -11.40
N PRO A 455 -0.89 4.72 -12.03
CA PRO A 455 0.46 4.92 -11.49
C PRO A 455 0.75 6.38 -11.06
N GLY A 456 -0.18 7.11 -10.43
CA GLY A 456 0.02 8.52 -10.05
C GLY A 456 1.27 8.77 -9.18
N ILE A 457 1.93 9.92 -9.35
CA ILE A 457 3.15 10.30 -8.62
C ILE A 457 2.99 10.45 -7.10
N GLY A 458 1.77 10.55 -6.59
CA GLY A 458 1.51 10.82 -5.18
C GLY A 458 1.71 12.29 -4.78
N GLU A 459 1.58 12.62 -3.49
CA GLU A 459 1.85 13.97 -2.96
C GLU A 459 2.71 13.95 -1.70
N PHE A 460 3.50 15.00 -1.50
CA PHE A 460 4.26 15.22 -0.26
C PHE A 460 3.31 15.43 0.94
N GLN A 461 3.49 14.65 1.99
CA GLN A 461 2.62 14.62 3.18
C GLN A 461 3.21 15.42 4.38
N CYS A 462 3.75 16.61 4.11
CA CYS A 462 4.54 17.39 5.08
C CYS A 462 3.86 18.68 5.59
N TYR A 463 2.55 18.83 5.36
CA TYR A 463 1.85 20.12 5.55
C TYR A 463 1.19 20.30 6.92
N ASP A 464 1.41 19.38 7.87
CA ASP A 464 1.00 19.59 9.27
C ASP A 464 1.87 20.63 9.98
N GLN A 465 1.32 21.27 11.02
CA GLN A 465 2.01 22.38 11.68
C GLN A 465 3.40 22.01 12.25
N TYR A 466 3.61 20.76 12.65
CA TYR A 466 4.86 20.30 13.28
C TYR A 466 5.93 20.03 12.22
N MET A 467 5.54 19.43 11.10
CA MET A 467 6.38 19.25 9.91
C MET A 467 6.74 20.61 9.29
N LEU A 468 5.80 21.55 9.15
CA LEU A 468 6.09 22.90 8.66
C LEU A 468 7.00 23.69 9.63
N LYS A 469 6.84 23.52 10.95
CA LYS A 469 7.73 24.06 11.99
C LYS A 469 9.14 23.45 11.93
N SER A 470 9.26 22.17 11.57
CA SER A 470 10.54 21.49 11.32
C SER A 470 11.23 22.00 10.04
N LEU A 471 10.49 22.10 8.93
CA LEU A 471 10.98 22.62 7.65
C LEU A 471 11.45 24.07 7.75
N ARG A 472 10.70 24.92 8.47
CA ARG A 472 11.06 26.31 8.73
C ARG A 472 12.41 26.44 9.42
N LYS A 473 12.63 25.69 10.51
CA LYS A 473 13.94 25.63 11.20
C LYS A 473 15.05 25.16 10.28
N ALA A 474 14.80 24.15 9.44
CA ALA A 474 15.79 23.65 8.49
C ALA A 474 16.18 24.69 7.43
N ALA A 475 15.21 25.49 6.95
CA ALA A 475 15.43 26.56 5.98
C ALA A 475 16.18 27.75 6.61
N GLU A 476 15.81 28.14 7.84
CA GLU A 476 16.48 29.18 8.64
C GLU A 476 17.94 28.81 8.93
N MET A 477 18.23 27.56 9.32
CA MET A 477 19.59 27.06 9.55
C MET A 477 20.48 27.04 8.28
N ARG A 478 19.91 27.10 7.08
CA ARG A 478 20.67 27.27 5.82
C ARG A 478 20.68 28.72 5.29
N GLY A 479 20.18 29.69 6.05
CA GLY A 479 20.12 31.10 5.63
C GLY A 479 19.13 31.37 4.50
N HIS A 480 18.15 30.47 4.30
CA HIS A 480 17.23 30.49 3.17
C HIS A 480 15.78 30.35 3.63
N SER A 481 15.33 31.18 4.58
CA SER A 481 14.00 31.08 5.21
C SER A 481 12.81 31.11 4.23
N PHE A 482 12.99 31.59 3.00
CA PHE A 482 11.98 31.52 1.94
C PHE A 482 11.76 30.10 1.35
N TRP A 483 12.66 29.16 1.65
CA TRP A 483 12.51 27.71 1.38
C TRP A 483 11.68 26.98 2.45
N ALA A 484 11.11 27.68 3.44
CA ALA A 484 10.29 27.12 4.53
C ALA A 484 8.88 26.64 4.09
N ARG A 485 8.77 25.99 2.92
CA ARG A 485 7.52 25.51 2.31
C ARG A 485 7.75 24.25 1.48
N GLY A 486 6.72 23.42 1.31
CA GLY A 486 6.73 22.33 0.32
C GLY A 486 6.58 22.87 -1.12
N PRO A 487 6.97 22.10 -2.16
CA PRO A 487 7.01 22.60 -3.53
C PRO A 487 5.63 22.99 -4.08
N ASP A 488 5.57 24.14 -4.74
CA ASP A 488 4.33 24.72 -5.27
C ASP A 488 3.99 24.24 -6.69
N ASN A 489 4.91 23.56 -7.37
CA ASN A 489 4.80 23.07 -8.75
C ASN A 489 4.87 21.52 -8.89
N ALA A 490 4.60 20.79 -7.81
CA ALA A 490 4.69 19.33 -7.73
C ALA A 490 3.51 18.53 -8.34
N GLY A 491 2.53 19.18 -8.96
CA GLY A 491 1.30 18.51 -9.44
C GLY A 491 0.36 18.10 -8.32
N SER A 492 -0.37 17.00 -8.51
CA SER A 492 -1.25 16.35 -7.53
C SER A 492 -1.12 14.83 -7.58
N TYR A 493 -1.81 14.12 -6.69
CA TYR A 493 -1.74 12.66 -6.50
C TYR A 493 -1.68 11.84 -7.80
N ASN A 494 -2.46 12.23 -8.82
CA ASN A 494 -2.63 11.48 -10.07
C ASN A 494 -1.88 12.07 -11.28
N SER A 495 -1.06 13.11 -11.09
CA SER A 495 -0.21 13.64 -12.16
C SER A 495 0.86 12.63 -12.59
N GLN A 496 1.42 12.83 -13.79
CA GLN A 496 2.63 12.18 -14.29
C GLN A 496 3.85 13.10 -14.10
N PRO A 497 5.09 12.59 -13.98
CA PRO A 497 6.26 13.43 -13.66
C PRO A 497 6.45 14.60 -14.63
N HIS A 498 6.30 14.32 -15.94
CA HIS A 498 6.49 15.27 -17.03
C HIS A 498 5.41 16.37 -17.13
N GLU A 499 4.26 16.20 -16.46
CA GLU A 499 3.20 17.22 -16.38
C GLU A 499 3.51 18.29 -15.31
N THR A 500 4.51 18.06 -14.45
CA THR A 500 4.81 18.88 -13.28
C THR A 500 6.08 19.70 -13.47
N GLY A 501 6.12 20.92 -12.91
CA GLY A 501 7.34 21.73 -12.89
C GLY A 501 8.39 21.24 -11.89
N PHE A 502 8.03 20.36 -10.96
CA PHE A 502 8.96 19.79 -9.97
C PHE A 502 9.63 18.51 -10.46
N PHE A 503 8.89 17.57 -11.05
CA PHE A 503 9.37 16.21 -11.37
C PHE A 503 9.65 15.94 -12.85
N CYS A 504 9.49 16.91 -13.75
CA CYS A 504 9.92 16.78 -15.14
C CYS A 504 11.45 16.67 -15.24
N ASP A 505 11.96 16.20 -16.38
CA ASP A 505 13.41 16.07 -16.60
C ASP A 505 14.09 17.45 -16.55
N GLY A 506 15.06 17.61 -15.64
CA GLY A 506 15.68 18.92 -15.34
C GLY A 506 14.81 19.87 -14.51
N GLY A 507 13.67 19.39 -13.97
CA GLY A 507 12.73 20.16 -13.16
C GLY A 507 13.21 20.51 -11.75
N GLY A 508 12.31 21.09 -10.97
CA GLY A 508 12.60 21.67 -9.64
C GLY A 508 13.28 20.73 -8.63
N TYR A 509 13.11 19.41 -8.76
CA TYR A 509 13.69 18.39 -7.86
C TYR A 509 15.23 18.43 -7.80
N ASP A 510 15.90 18.66 -8.93
CA ASP A 510 17.37 18.61 -9.05
C ASP A 510 18.02 19.99 -8.81
N GLY A 511 17.21 21.06 -8.71
CA GLY A 511 17.65 22.40 -8.35
C GLY A 511 17.94 22.59 -6.85
N TYR A 512 18.62 23.67 -6.47
CA TYR A 512 19.07 23.92 -5.08
C TYR A 512 17.96 23.78 -4.03
N TYR A 513 16.78 24.33 -4.29
CA TYR A 513 15.61 24.22 -3.40
C TYR A 513 15.07 22.79 -3.33
N GLY A 514 14.90 22.10 -4.47
CA GLY A 514 14.44 20.70 -4.50
C GLY A 514 15.39 19.78 -3.74
N ARG A 515 16.71 19.92 -3.97
CA ARG A 515 17.72 19.15 -3.24
C ARG A 515 17.72 19.44 -1.73
N PHE A 516 17.43 20.67 -1.31
CA PHE A 516 17.22 21.01 0.11
C PHE A 516 15.96 20.34 0.67
N PHE A 517 14.82 20.51 0.00
CA PHE A 517 13.53 20.02 0.48
C PHE A 517 13.51 18.49 0.58
N LEU A 518 13.94 17.79 -0.48
CA LEU A 518 14.03 16.33 -0.52
C LEU A 518 15.04 15.79 0.50
N ASN A 519 16.16 16.50 0.73
CA ASN A 519 17.11 16.15 1.80
C ASN A 519 16.47 16.26 3.18
N TRP A 520 15.75 17.34 3.48
CA TRP A 520 15.00 17.47 4.73
C TRP A 520 13.93 16.39 4.88
N TYR A 521 13.12 16.15 3.84
CA TYR A 521 11.98 15.23 3.87
C TYR A 521 12.43 13.78 4.12
N SER A 522 13.39 13.30 3.34
CA SER A 522 14.04 12.00 3.56
C SER A 522 14.78 11.90 4.91
N GLN A 523 15.35 13.00 5.41
CA GLN A 523 16.01 12.99 6.72
C GLN A 523 15.00 12.90 7.88
N VAL A 524 13.78 13.43 7.76
CA VAL A 524 12.73 13.22 8.77
C VAL A 524 12.33 11.74 8.84
N LEU A 525 12.17 11.07 7.69
CA LEU A 525 11.94 9.63 7.58
C LEU A 525 13.04 8.82 8.28
N LEU A 526 14.30 9.06 7.91
CA LEU A 526 15.45 8.39 8.53
C LEU A 526 15.52 8.64 10.04
N ASN A 527 15.28 9.89 10.47
CA ASN A 527 15.29 10.26 11.88
C ASN A 527 14.13 9.63 12.68
N HIS A 528 12.99 9.33 12.05
CA HIS A 528 11.88 8.61 12.69
C HIS A 528 12.23 7.14 12.91
N GLY A 529 12.63 6.43 11.84
CA GLY A 529 13.09 5.04 11.92
C GLY A 529 14.20 4.86 12.96
N ASP A 530 15.18 5.78 12.98
CA ASP A 530 16.28 5.75 13.94
C ASP A 530 15.83 5.87 15.40
N ARG A 531 14.77 6.63 15.69
CA ARG A 531 14.21 6.75 17.05
C ARG A 531 13.46 5.49 17.45
N VAL A 532 12.52 5.05 16.61
CA VAL A 532 11.62 3.95 16.96
C VAL A 532 12.36 2.62 17.00
N LEU A 533 13.30 2.36 16.09
CA LEU A 533 14.13 1.14 16.13
C LEU A 533 15.14 1.13 17.29
N SER A 534 15.67 2.29 17.70
CA SER A 534 16.48 2.40 18.93
C SER A 534 15.68 2.01 20.18
N LEU A 535 14.39 2.39 20.23
CA LEU A 535 13.49 2.04 21.32
C LEU A 535 12.98 0.59 21.23
N ALA A 536 12.73 0.08 20.02
CA ALA A 536 12.39 -1.32 19.80
C ALA A 536 13.55 -2.26 20.19
N LYS A 537 14.79 -1.89 19.87
CA LYS A 537 16.00 -2.62 20.29
C LYS A 537 16.13 -2.68 21.81
N LEU A 538 15.76 -1.62 22.52
CA LEU A 538 15.74 -1.60 23.98
C LEU A 538 14.58 -2.43 24.58
N ALA A 539 13.44 -2.50 23.89
CA ALA A 539 12.28 -3.28 24.33
C ALA A 539 12.42 -4.79 24.01
N PHE A 540 13.14 -5.16 22.96
CA PHE A 540 13.25 -6.52 22.43
C PHE A 540 14.71 -7.00 22.36
N ASP A 541 15.51 -6.68 23.38
CA ASP A 541 16.91 -7.11 23.43
C ASP A 541 17.03 -8.65 23.30
N GLY A 542 18.10 -9.10 22.63
CA GLY A 542 18.28 -10.49 22.21
C GLY A 542 17.35 -11.00 21.08
N THR A 543 16.31 -10.27 20.69
CA THR A 543 15.36 -10.68 19.63
C THR A 543 15.64 -9.96 18.30
N CYS A 544 15.37 -10.63 17.18
CA CYS A 544 15.47 -9.99 15.86
C CYS A 544 14.33 -8.98 15.65
N ILE A 545 14.67 -7.71 15.45
CA ILE A 545 13.72 -6.65 15.04
C ILE A 545 13.82 -6.42 13.53
N THR A 546 12.71 -6.05 12.89
CA THR A 546 12.60 -5.86 11.43
C THR A 546 11.85 -4.58 11.11
N ALA A 547 12.21 -3.94 10.00
CA ALA A 547 11.49 -2.80 9.43
C ALA A 547 11.02 -3.11 8.00
N LYS A 548 9.86 -2.58 7.62
CA LYS A 548 9.19 -2.86 6.34
C LYS A 548 9.33 -1.69 5.36
N LEU A 549 9.72 -2.00 4.11
CA LEU A 549 9.74 -1.04 2.97
C LEU A 549 8.91 -1.56 1.78
N PRO A 550 8.04 -0.73 1.19
CA PRO A 550 7.30 -1.04 -0.04
C PRO A 550 8.14 -0.91 -1.32
N GLY A 551 7.88 -1.83 -2.24
CA GLY A 551 8.35 -1.76 -3.63
C GLY A 551 7.61 -0.71 -4.45
N ILE A 552 7.92 0.57 -4.22
CA ILE A 552 7.41 1.73 -4.99
C ILE A 552 8.10 1.77 -6.36
N HIS A 553 7.60 0.94 -7.27
CA HIS A 553 8.29 0.56 -8.51
C HIS A 553 7.88 1.39 -9.74
N TRP A 554 6.87 2.25 -9.65
CA TRP A 554 6.40 3.08 -10.75
C TRP A 554 7.14 4.43 -10.76
N TRP A 555 7.34 4.99 -11.96
CA TRP A 555 8.27 6.09 -12.26
C TRP A 555 9.75 5.83 -11.96
N TYR A 556 10.15 4.62 -11.56
CA TYR A 556 11.56 4.23 -11.35
C TYR A 556 12.44 4.38 -12.61
N LYS A 557 11.84 4.43 -13.81
CA LYS A 557 12.56 4.71 -15.07
C LYS A 557 12.52 6.19 -15.51
N ALA A 558 11.87 7.08 -14.76
CA ALA A 558 11.92 8.52 -14.98
C ALA A 558 13.05 9.14 -14.15
N ALA A 559 13.77 10.14 -14.67
CA ALA A 559 14.97 10.67 -14.01
C ALA A 559 14.74 11.24 -12.60
N SER A 560 13.49 11.61 -12.29
CA SER A 560 13.05 12.14 -11.00
C SER A 560 12.59 11.08 -10.00
N HIS A 561 12.29 9.83 -10.38
CA HIS A 561 11.76 8.78 -9.49
C HIS A 561 10.58 9.29 -8.61
N ALA A 562 9.63 10.00 -9.21
CA ALA A 562 8.71 10.89 -8.49
C ALA A 562 7.90 10.23 -7.35
N ALA A 563 7.44 8.99 -7.52
CA ALA A 563 6.69 8.28 -6.47
C ALA A 563 7.55 7.86 -5.27
N GLU A 564 8.83 7.54 -5.50
CA GLU A 564 9.80 7.31 -4.42
C GLU A 564 10.05 8.62 -3.66
N LEU A 565 10.23 9.73 -4.37
CA LEU A 565 10.42 11.05 -3.76
C LEU A 565 9.22 11.47 -2.89
N THR A 566 7.98 11.32 -3.35
CA THR A 566 6.78 11.68 -2.56
C THR A 566 6.59 10.75 -1.36
N ALA A 567 6.99 9.48 -1.46
CA ALA A 567 6.99 8.54 -0.33
C ALA A 567 8.13 8.77 0.69
N GLY A 568 9.13 9.59 0.34
CA GLY A 568 10.25 9.98 1.21
C GLY A 568 11.60 9.35 0.85
N TYR A 569 11.65 8.46 -0.14
CA TYR A 569 12.89 7.85 -0.64
C TYR A 569 13.54 8.78 -1.65
N TYR A 570 14.58 9.50 -1.21
CA TYR A 570 15.29 10.47 -2.06
C TYR A 570 16.31 9.73 -2.98
N ASN A 571 15.75 9.00 -3.96
CA ASN A 571 16.42 8.05 -4.86
C ASN A 571 16.29 8.42 -6.37
N PRO A 572 16.57 9.67 -6.81
CA PRO A 572 16.54 10.01 -8.24
C PRO A 572 17.69 9.30 -8.98
N CYS A 573 17.66 9.27 -10.31
CA CYS A 573 18.59 8.45 -11.10
C CYS A 573 20.09 8.84 -10.97
N ASN A 574 20.42 9.93 -10.28
CA ASN A 574 21.77 10.40 -9.98
C ASN A 574 22.20 10.19 -8.51
N ARG A 575 21.38 9.52 -7.68
CA ARG A 575 21.66 9.27 -6.26
C ARG A 575 20.95 8.03 -5.73
N ASP A 576 21.68 7.22 -4.97
CA ASP A 576 21.10 6.19 -4.11
C ASP A 576 20.39 6.79 -2.87
N GLY A 577 19.12 6.41 -2.68
CA GLY A 577 18.29 6.77 -1.53
C GLY A 577 18.18 5.67 -0.46
N TYR A 578 18.40 4.41 -0.83
CA TYR A 578 18.18 3.24 0.04
C TYR A 578 19.36 2.93 0.96
N THR A 579 20.59 3.20 0.53
CA THR A 579 21.84 3.03 1.31
C THR A 579 21.76 3.72 2.68
N ALA A 580 21.14 4.90 2.75
CA ALA A 580 20.97 5.63 4.00
C ALA A 580 19.98 4.93 4.96
N ILE A 581 18.94 4.27 4.42
CA ILE A 581 18.00 3.47 5.19
C ILE A 581 18.68 2.17 5.65
N ALA A 582 19.37 1.45 4.76
CA ALA A 582 20.13 0.25 5.09
C ALA A 582 21.18 0.51 6.19
N THR A 583 21.90 1.64 6.12
CA THR A 583 22.84 2.08 7.18
C THR A 583 22.13 2.32 8.52
N MET A 584 20.93 2.92 8.50
CA MET A 584 20.12 3.16 9.70
C MET A 584 19.59 1.85 10.30
N LEU A 585 19.14 0.89 9.48
CA LEU A 585 18.74 -0.45 9.93
C LEU A 585 19.94 -1.21 10.52
N GLN A 586 21.09 -1.19 9.84
CA GLN A 586 22.33 -1.85 10.29
C GLN A 586 22.81 -1.30 11.65
N LYS A 587 22.73 0.02 11.89
CA LYS A 587 23.04 0.64 13.19
C LYS A 587 22.26 -0.01 14.35
N HIS A 588 21.00 -0.38 14.11
CA HIS A 588 20.16 -1.04 15.11
C HIS A 588 20.29 -2.57 15.08
N GLY A 589 20.84 -3.15 14.01
CA GLY A 589 20.81 -4.59 13.77
C GLY A 589 19.42 -5.07 13.32
N ALA A 590 18.61 -4.17 12.76
CA ALA A 590 17.29 -4.47 12.25
C ALA A 590 17.39 -5.11 10.86
N ALA A 591 16.59 -6.16 10.62
CA ALA A 591 16.43 -6.73 9.29
C ALA A 591 15.48 -5.87 8.41
N LEU A 592 15.54 -6.09 7.10
CA LEU A 592 14.68 -5.45 6.11
C LEU A 592 13.65 -6.43 5.55
N SER A 593 12.37 -6.14 5.77
CA SER A 593 11.22 -6.75 5.11
C SER A 593 10.89 -5.89 3.88
N PHE A 594 10.86 -6.50 2.69
CA PHE A 594 10.70 -5.75 1.43
C PHE A 594 9.53 -6.31 0.60
N SER A 595 8.43 -5.56 0.52
CA SER A 595 7.20 -5.98 -0.18
C SER A 595 7.26 -5.62 -1.67
N CYS A 596 7.68 -6.58 -2.51
CA CYS A 596 7.54 -6.49 -3.97
C CYS A 596 6.49 -7.50 -4.46
N ALA A 597 5.45 -7.02 -5.15
CA ALA A 597 4.37 -7.84 -5.67
C ALA A 597 4.81 -8.58 -6.96
N GLU A 598 5.52 -9.70 -6.82
CA GLU A 598 6.02 -10.50 -7.96
C GLU A 598 4.88 -10.98 -8.90
N HIS A 599 3.67 -11.14 -8.36
CA HIS A 599 2.51 -11.77 -9.01
C HIS A 599 1.97 -11.07 -10.28
N HIS A 600 2.29 -9.80 -10.55
CA HIS A 600 1.78 -9.08 -11.73
C HIS A 600 2.85 -8.70 -12.77
N ILE A 601 4.13 -9.02 -12.54
CA ILE A 601 5.26 -8.59 -13.38
C ILE A 601 5.21 -9.21 -14.81
N LEU A 602 4.45 -10.29 -15.01
CA LEU A 602 4.37 -11.01 -16.30
C LEU A 602 3.10 -10.75 -17.11
N GLU A 603 2.00 -10.29 -16.49
CA GLU A 603 0.68 -10.21 -17.16
C GLU A 603 0.30 -8.80 -17.64
N GLN A 604 1.05 -7.76 -17.26
CA GLN A 604 0.72 -6.36 -17.56
C GLN A 604 1.92 -5.56 -18.13
N GLN A 605 2.55 -6.07 -19.21
CA GLN A 605 3.71 -5.39 -19.82
C GLN A 605 3.42 -3.96 -20.28
N ASP A 606 2.22 -3.69 -20.80
CA ASP A 606 1.86 -2.36 -21.30
C ASP A 606 1.66 -1.36 -20.15
N HIS A 607 0.93 -1.71 -19.09
CA HIS A 607 0.78 -0.83 -17.91
C HIS A 607 2.11 -0.58 -17.20
N LEU A 608 3.02 -1.57 -17.13
CA LEU A 608 4.38 -1.37 -16.62
C LEU A 608 5.19 -0.40 -17.49
N ARG A 609 4.89 -0.31 -18.79
CA ARG A 609 5.54 0.63 -19.72
C ARG A 609 4.97 2.03 -19.60
N GLU A 610 3.65 2.18 -19.47
CA GLU A 610 2.96 3.45 -19.19
C GLU A 610 3.41 4.04 -17.85
N ALA A 611 3.48 3.20 -16.81
CA ALA A 611 3.93 3.57 -15.47
C ALA A 611 5.45 3.79 -15.32
N LEU A 612 6.23 3.68 -16.40
CA LEU A 612 7.70 3.70 -16.40
C LEU A 612 8.32 2.86 -15.26
N ALA A 613 7.77 1.65 -15.07
CA ALA A 613 8.00 0.84 -13.88
C ALA A 613 9.25 -0.05 -13.97
N ASP A 614 9.92 -0.28 -12.84
CA ASP A 614 10.92 -1.36 -12.72
C ASP A 614 10.96 -2.05 -11.33
N PRO A 615 10.01 -2.95 -11.03
CA PRO A 615 10.02 -3.72 -9.79
C PRO A 615 11.23 -4.66 -9.66
N ARG A 616 11.97 -4.95 -10.75
CA ARG A 616 13.18 -5.78 -10.69
C ARG A 616 14.41 -4.94 -10.36
N GLY A 617 14.58 -3.79 -11.01
CA GLY A 617 15.64 -2.83 -10.70
C GLY A 617 15.58 -2.38 -9.25
N LEU A 618 14.37 -2.05 -8.77
CA LEU A 618 14.13 -1.67 -7.37
C LEU A 618 14.48 -2.80 -6.38
N VAL A 619 14.08 -4.05 -6.65
CA VAL A 619 14.43 -5.19 -5.78
C VAL A 619 15.94 -5.51 -5.79
N TRP A 620 16.63 -5.22 -6.90
CA TRP A 620 18.10 -5.32 -6.93
C TRP A 620 18.77 -4.20 -6.12
N GLN A 621 18.27 -2.97 -6.18
CA GLN A 621 18.82 -1.86 -5.39
C GLN A 621 18.53 -2.02 -3.89
N GLY A 622 17.29 -2.32 -3.51
CA GLY A 622 16.86 -2.48 -2.11
C GLY A 622 17.38 -3.75 -1.40
N ARG A 623 18.28 -4.51 -2.02
CA ARG A 623 18.97 -5.68 -1.46
C ARG A 623 20.50 -5.50 -1.34
N LEU A 624 21.02 -4.31 -1.67
CA LEU A 624 22.43 -3.92 -1.57
C LEU A 624 22.68 -3.05 -0.33
#